data_AF-A0A3Q0DC01-F1
#
_entry.id   AF-A0A3Q0DC01-F1
#
_cell.length_a   1.000
_cell.length_b   1.000
_cell.length_c   1.000
_cell.angle_alpha   90.00
_cell.angle_beta   90.00
_cell.angle_gamma   90.00
#
_symmetry.space_group_name_H-M   'P 1'
#
loop_
_entity.id
_entity.type
_entity.pdbx_description
1 polymer ?
#
loop_
_entity_poly.entity_id
_entity_poly.type
_entity_poly.pdbx_seq_one_letter_code
_entity_poly.pdbx_strand_id
1 'polypeptide(L)'
;MAVDIADPKNGFRHCEVVVFINEEVIRNGGGPAFYLTFRSRPWKDIEDCLRYVIADTHVPRTIKRACAWSALALGVRVATRQREKQSRRVQHLNDQVEEHEAATWTLATDLQRLREERDEVVSELRSARDNLKQVIHECGMLHKRLIEFELSQKLLAESQDTEYPGTLPWHLTVKEHREALDTDLQNEQYAVSRKKAPMSSITGMPVSPSP
;
A
#
# COMPACT_ATOMS: atom_id res chain seq x y z
N MET A 1 11.97 -49.24 18.62
CA MET A 1 12.83 -48.25 17.95
C MET A 1 12.68 -46.90 18.63
N ALA A 2 13.78 -46.22 18.96
CA ALA A 2 13.79 -44.94 19.65
C ALA A 2 13.67 -43.74 18.71
N VAL A 3 13.98 -43.91 17.43
CA VAL A 3 13.81 -42.87 16.41
C VAL A 3 13.24 -43.51 15.16
N ASP A 4 12.23 -42.89 14.58
CA ASP A 4 11.73 -43.29 13.26
C ASP A 4 12.60 -42.64 12.17
N ILE A 5 13.21 -43.47 11.32
CA ILE A 5 14.05 -43.02 10.20
C ILE A 5 13.18 -42.32 9.15
N ALA A 6 11.93 -42.75 8.99
CA ALA A 6 11.00 -42.16 8.05
C ALA A 6 10.39 -40.84 8.55
N ASP A 7 10.55 -40.50 9.84
CA ASP A 7 10.06 -39.23 10.38
C ASP A 7 10.99 -38.08 9.96
N PRO A 8 10.57 -37.17 9.05
CA PRO A 8 11.39 -36.04 8.64
C PRO A 8 11.67 -35.05 9.79
N LYS A 9 10.92 -35.16 10.89
CA LYS A 9 11.05 -34.30 12.08
C LYS A 9 11.89 -34.94 13.17
N ASN A 10 12.59 -36.04 12.88
CA ASN A 10 13.49 -36.67 13.85
C ASN A 10 14.70 -35.78 14.21
N GLY A 11 15.05 -34.81 13.36
CA GLY A 11 16.09 -33.83 13.60
C GLY A 11 17.52 -34.28 13.34
N PHE A 12 17.73 -35.54 12.98
CA PHE A 12 19.04 -36.07 12.62
C PHE A 12 19.31 -35.86 11.13
N ARG A 13 20.51 -35.37 10.81
CA ARG A 13 20.93 -35.16 9.42
C ARG A 13 21.41 -36.43 8.72
N HIS A 14 21.91 -37.38 9.51
CA HIS A 14 22.59 -38.59 9.03
C HIS A 14 21.80 -39.82 9.47
N CYS A 15 21.34 -40.63 8.52
CA CYS A 15 20.52 -41.81 8.82
C CYS A 15 21.32 -42.88 9.57
N GLU A 16 22.63 -42.93 9.38
CA GLU A 16 23.56 -43.83 10.06
C GLU A 16 23.56 -43.59 11.58
N VAL A 17 23.45 -42.32 12.00
CA VAL A 17 23.36 -41.94 13.42
C VAL A 17 22.04 -42.45 14.01
N VAL A 18 20.95 -42.36 13.25
CA VAL A 18 19.64 -42.84 13.67
C VAL A 18 19.65 -44.37 13.84
N VAL A 19 20.23 -45.09 12.88
CA VAL A 19 20.42 -46.54 12.95
C VAL A 19 21.26 -46.91 14.17
N PHE A 20 22.40 -46.25 14.37
CA PHE A 20 23.29 -46.49 15.51
C PHE A 20 22.58 -46.27 16.86
N ILE A 21 21.82 -45.18 17.01
CA ILE A 21 21.06 -44.91 18.24
C ILE A 21 20.03 -46.01 18.49
N ASN A 22 19.31 -46.43 17.44
CA ASN A 22 18.31 -47.49 17.56
C ASN A 22 18.95 -48.83 17.95
N GLU A 23 20.10 -49.17 17.36
CA GLU A 23 20.88 -50.35 17.73
C GLU A 23 21.42 -50.29 19.16
N GLU A 24 21.94 -49.14 19.59
CA GLU A 24 22.40 -48.93 20.97
C GLU A 24 21.25 -49.12 21.97
N VAL A 25 20.06 -48.60 21.68
CA VAL A 25 18.89 -48.80 22.55
C VAL A 25 18.53 -50.28 22.65
N ILE A 26 18.45 -50.99 21.51
CA ILE A 26 18.10 -52.42 21.47
C ILE A 26 19.17 -53.28 22.17
N ARG A 27 20.46 -53.04 21.88
CA ARG A 27 21.61 -53.77 22.45
C ARG A 27 21.69 -53.65 23.96
N ASN A 28 21.22 -52.54 24.52
CA ASN A 28 21.18 -52.29 25.95
C ASN A 28 19.87 -52.76 26.63
N GLY A 29 19.04 -53.56 25.94
CA GLY A 29 17.77 -54.07 26.47
C GLY A 29 16.63 -53.04 26.48
N GLY A 30 16.82 -51.90 25.80
CA GLY A 30 15.83 -50.85 25.67
C GLY A 30 14.78 -51.15 24.60
N GLY A 31 13.51 -50.97 24.97
CA GLY A 31 12.39 -51.02 24.04
C GLY A 31 11.94 -49.63 23.55
N PRO A 32 10.99 -49.56 22.60
CA PRO A 32 10.38 -48.29 22.18
C PRO A 32 9.58 -47.60 23.29
N ALA A 33 9.24 -48.30 24.37
CA ALA A 33 8.33 -47.84 25.41
C ALA A 33 8.74 -46.48 25.99
N PHE A 34 10.02 -46.29 26.35
CA PHE A 34 10.49 -45.02 26.88
C PHE A 34 10.26 -43.89 25.88
N TYR A 35 10.77 -44.03 24.66
CA TYR A 35 10.58 -43.02 23.62
C TYR A 35 9.09 -42.71 23.36
N LEU A 36 8.24 -43.74 23.20
CA LEU A 36 6.82 -43.58 22.91
C LEU A 36 6.04 -42.90 24.04
N THR A 37 6.38 -43.17 25.30
CA THR A 37 5.76 -42.54 26.47
C THR A 37 6.13 -41.06 26.59
N PHE A 38 7.36 -40.70 26.22
CA PHE A 38 7.91 -39.37 26.45
C PHE A 38 7.90 -38.46 25.21
N ARG A 39 7.62 -38.98 24.00
CA ARG A 39 7.62 -38.20 22.73
C ARG A 39 6.68 -37.01 22.64
N SER A 40 5.66 -36.98 23.49
CA SER A 40 4.64 -35.92 23.53
C SER A 40 4.72 -35.10 24.82
N ARG A 41 5.66 -35.41 25.70
CA ARG A 41 5.84 -34.70 26.98
C ARG A 41 6.80 -33.51 26.81
N PRO A 42 6.68 -32.48 27.66
CA PRO A 42 7.64 -31.39 27.68
C PRO A 42 9.02 -31.90 28.12
N TRP A 43 10.09 -31.22 27.67
CA TRP A 43 11.47 -31.61 27.99
C TRP A 43 11.72 -31.76 29.49
N LYS A 44 11.11 -30.89 30.30
CA LYS A 44 11.16 -30.94 31.77
C LYS A 44 10.78 -32.32 32.33
N ASP A 45 9.65 -32.88 31.90
CA ASP A 45 9.19 -34.20 32.36
C ASP A 45 10.14 -35.33 31.94
N ILE A 46 10.78 -35.18 30.77
CA ILE A 46 11.73 -36.15 30.23
C ILE A 46 13.00 -36.13 31.09
N GLU A 47 13.49 -34.93 31.42
CA GLU A 47 14.66 -34.72 32.28
C GLU A 47 14.41 -35.22 33.70
N ASP A 48 13.25 -34.92 34.29
CA ASP A 48 12.85 -35.39 35.62
C ASP A 48 12.79 -36.94 35.66
N CYS A 49 12.26 -37.57 34.61
CA CYS A 49 12.24 -39.03 34.52
C CYS A 49 13.64 -39.64 34.39
N LEU A 50 14.51 -39.04 33.56
CA LEU A 50 15.90 -39.49 33.45
C LEU A 50 16.64 -39.38 34.77
N ARG A 51 16.45 -38.28 35.49
CA ARG A 51 17.03 -38.08 36.82
C ARG A 51 16.63 -39.21 37.77
N TYR A 52 15.35 -39.58 37.79
CA TYR A 52 14.85 -40.69 38.60
C TYR A 52 15.53 -42.02 38.23
N VAL A 53 15.57 -42.35 36.93
CA VAL A 53 16.20 -43.59 36.42
C VAL A 53 17.70 -43.66 36.73
N ILE A 54 18.39 -42.51 36.66
CA ILE A 54 19.83 -42.44 36.94
C ILE A 54 20.11 -42.58 38.44
N ALA A 55 19.30 -41.95 39.28
CA ALA A 55 19.44 -41.98 40.74
C ALA A 55 19.15 -43.37 41.35
N ASP A 56 18.27 -44.15 40.73
CA ASP A 56 17.94 -45.49 41.19
C ASP A 56 19.10 -46.48 40.99
N THR A 57 19.63 -47.02 42.09
CA THR A 57 20.73 -48.01 42.08
C THR A 57 20.28 -49.40 41.64
N HIS A 58 18.99 -49.70 41.69
CA HIS A 58 18.43 -50.99 41.27
C HIS A 58 18.30 -51.12 39.75
N VAL A 59 18.31 -50.00 39.02
CA VAL A 59 18.24 -50.03 37.56
C VAL A 59 19.61 -50.44 36.98
N PRO A 60 19.67 -51.50 36.16
CA PRO A 60 20.90 -51.92 35.48
C PRO A 60 21.49 -50.82 34.61
N ARG A 61 22.82 -50.76 34.56
CA ARG A 61 23.55 -49.75 33.76
C ARG A 61 23.19 -49.76 32.28
N THR A 62 22.88 -50.93 31.72
CA THR A 62 22.42 -51.09 30.34
C THR A 62 21.10 -50.33 30.11
N ILE A 63 20.11 -50.52 31.00
CA ILE A 63 18.83 -49.80 30.90
C ILE A 63 19.03 -48.28 31.01
N LYS A 64 19.90 -47.82 31.92
CA LYS A 64 20.25 -46.39 32.02
C LYS A 64 20.81 -45.84 30.70
N ARG A 65 21.69 -46.61 30.03
CA ARG A 65 22.26 -46.27 28.73
C ARG A 65 21.20 -46.22 27.63
N ALA A 66 20.27 -47.19 27.60
CA ALA A 66 19.16 -47.18 26.67
C ALA A 66 18.22 -45.96 26.86
N CYS A 67 17.92 -45.60 28.11
CA CYS A 67 17.15 -44.39 28.44
C CYS A 67 17.89 -43.12 28.00
N ALA A 68 19.20 -43.03 28.21
CA ALA A 68 20.00 -41.88 27.79
C ALA A 68 19.97 -41.68 26.26
N TRP A 69 20.15 -42.76 25.48
CA TRP A 69 20.04 -42.69 24.02
C TRP A 69 18.63 -42.33 23.55
N SER A 70 17.60 -42.88 24.20
CA SER A 70 16.20 -42.55 23.91
C SER A 70 15.86 -41.10 24.25
N ALA A 71 16.48 -40.54 25.29
CA ALA A 71 16.35 -39.14 25.65
C ALA A 71 17.09 -38.19 24.70
N LEU A 72 18.28 -38.57 24.24
CA LEU A 72 18.98 -37.83 23.19
C LEU A 72 18.10 -37.71 21.94
N ALA A 73 17.52 -38.82 21.50
CA ALA A 73 16.57 -38.85 20.39
C ALA A 73 15.39 -37.89 20.59
N LEU A 74 14.80 -37.85 21.78
CA LEU A 74 13.72 -36.92 22.12
C LEU A 74 14.18 -35.47 22.10
N GLY A 75 15.35 -35.18 22.67
CA GLY A 75 15.90 -33.83 22.76
C GLY A 75 16.18 -33.24 21.39
N VAL A 76 16.82 -34.00 20.51
CA VAL A 76 17.09 -33.59 19.12
C VAL A 76 15.79 -33.29 18.38
N ARG A 77 14.77 -34.15 18.51
CA ARG A 77 13.46 -33.93 17.90
C ARG A 77 12.76 -32.67 18.44
N VAL A 78 12.80 -32.43 19.75
CA VAL A 78 12.21 -31.23 20.36
C VAL A 78 12.93 -29.97 19.87
N ALA A 79 14.26 -29.98 19.84
CA ALA A 79 15.08 -28.87 19.36
C ALA A 79 14.78 -28.55 17.88
N THR A 80 14.68 -29.55 17.03
CA THR A 80 14.33 -29.36 15.61
C THR A 80 12.93 -28.77 15.43
N ARG A 81 11.93 -29.28 16.17
CA ARG A 81 10.57 -28.70 16.13
C ARG A 81 10.54 -27.25 16.62
N GLN A 82 11.33 -26.94 17.65
CA GLN A 82 11.43 -25.58 18.16
C GLN A 82 12.06 -24.64 17.11
N ARG A 83 13.14 -25.09 16.47
CA ARG A 83 13.79 -24.34 15.38
C ARG A 83 12.83 -24.11 14.22
N GLU A 84 12.12 -25.14 13.75
CA GLU A 84 11.13 -24.99 12.67
C GLU A 84 10.05 -23.96 13.01
N LYS A 85 9.51 -24.02 14.23
CA LYS A 85 8.51 -23.04 14.69
C LYS A 85 9.08 -21.62 14.71
N GLN A 86 10.30 -21.46 15.22
CA GLN A 86 10.97 -20.16 15.25
C GLN A 86 11.24 -19.64 13.83
N SER A 87 11.73 -20.47 12.92
CA SER A 87 11.95 -20.10 11.53
C SER A 87 10.66 -19.66 10.83
N ARG A 88 9.55 -20.39 11.01
CA ARG A 88 8.24 -19.98 10.47
C ARG A 88 7.75 -18.65 11.04
N ARG A 89 7.95 -18.42 12.34
CA ARG A 89 7.59 -17.16 12.98
C ARG A 89 8.43 -16.00 12.44
N VAL A 90 9.73 -16.21 12.28
CA VAL A 90 10.64 -15.21 11.70
C VAL A 90 10.25 -14.91 10.25
N GLN A 91 9.96 -15.94 9.46
CA GLN A 91 9.50 -15.77 8.08
C GLN A 91 8.21 -14.95 8.02
N HIS A 92 7.20 -15.30 8.81
CA HIS A 92 5.95 -14.54 8.86
C HIS A 92 6.14 -13.07 9.26
N LEU A 93 7.04 -12.80 10.22
CA LEU A 93 7.38 -11.44 10.60
C LEU A 93 8.11 -10.69 9.48
N ASN A 94 8.99 -11.37 8.74
CA ASN A 94 9.67 -10.79 7.60
C ASN A 94 8.68 -10.42 6.49
N ASP A 95 7.75 -11.31 6.16
CA ASP A 95 6.70 -11.06 5.17
C ASP A 95 5.86 -9.82 5.55
N GLN A 96 5.51 -9.67 6.83
CA GLN A 96 4.80 -8.47 7.33
C GLN A 96 5.63 -7.19 7.19
N VAL A 97 6.94 -7.25 7.47
CA VAL A 97 7.83 -6.10 7.32
C VAL A 97 7.93 -5.70 5.85
N GLU A 98 8.07 -6.66 4.93
CA GLU A 98 8.12 -6.39 3.49
C GLU A 98 6.81 -5.76 2.99
N GLU A 99 5.65 -6.24 3.43
CA GLU A 99 4.35 -5.65 3.10
C GLU A 99 4.24 -4.20 3.62
N HIS A 100 4.67 -3.95 4.86
CA HIS A 100 4.68 -2.60 5.42
C HIS A 100 5.67 -1.67 4.71
N GLU A 101 6.85 -2.15 4.35
CA GLU A 101 7.84 -1.39 3.59
C GLU A 101 7.28 -1.02 2.21
N ALA A 102 6.66 -1.96 1.51
CA ALA A 102 6.01 -1.69 0.23
C ALA A 102 4.89 -0.65 0.34
N ALA A 103 4.02 -0.76 1.35
CA ALA A 103 2.95 0.21 1.59
C ALA A 103 3.47 1.60 1.97
N THR A 104 4.55 1.67 2.75
CA THR A 104 5.16 2.98 3.08
C THR A 104 5.86 3.59 1.88
N TRP A 105 6.47 2.78 1.01
CA TRP A 105 7.03 3.25 -0.26
C TRP A 105 5.96 3.80 -1.19
N THR A 106 4.83 3.12 -1.38
CA THR A 106 3.74 3.62 -2.23
C THR A 106 3.19 4.94 -1.69
N LEU A 107 2.94 5.02 -0.37
CA LEU A 107 2.51 6.26 0.27
C LEU A 107 3.53 7.40 0.11
N ALA A 108 4.83 7.12 0.22
CA ALA A 108 5.88 8.11 0.01
C ALA A 108 5.86 8.64 -1.43
N THR A 109 5.70 7.76 -2.42
CA THR A 109 5.60 8.17 -3.83
C THR A 109 4.34 8.98 -4.13
N ASP A 110 3.19 8.61 -3.56
CA ASP A 110 1.95 9.37 -3.71
C ASP A 110 2.04 10.75 -3.07
N LEU A 111 2.64 10.85 -1.87
CA LEU A 111 2.88 12.14 -1.22
C LEU A 111 3.82 13.02 -2.03
N GLN A 112 4.84 12.44 -2.66
CA GLN A 112 5.75 13.19 -3.53
C GLN A 112 5.03 13.74 -4.76
N ARG A 113 4.22 12.90 -5.43
CA ARG A 113 3.39 13.33 -6.56
C ARG A 113 2.42 14.46 -6.19
N LEU A 114 1.71 14.32 -5.07
CA LEU A 114 0.79 15.37 -4.59
C LEU A 114 1.51 16.68 -4.26
N ARG A 115 2.76 16.63 -3.79
CA ARG A 115 3.58 17.83 -3.56
C ARG A 115 3.92 18.52 -4.87
N GLU A 116 4.30 17.75 -5.89
CA GLU A 116 4.62 18.26 -7.23
C GLU A 116 3.39 18.90 -7.88
N GLU A 117 2.24 18.22 -7.87
CA GLU A 117 0.96 18.77 -8.36
C GLU A 117 0.60 20.09 -7.65
N ARG A 118 0.79 20.14 -6.33
CA ARG A 118 0.54 21.35 -5.54
C ARG A 118 1.50 22.48 -5.92
N ASP A 119 2.79 22.18 -6.12
CA ASP A 119 3.79 23.18 -6.53
C ASP A 119 3.49 23.73 -7.93
N GLU A 120 3.02 22.90 -8.86
CA GLU A 120 2.58 23.31 -10.19
C GLU A 120 1.39 24.28 -10.11
N VAL A 121 0.30 23.91 -9.41
CA VAL A 121 -0.88 24.78 -9.23
C VAL A 121 -0.51 26.10 -8.54
N VAL A 122 0.39 26.06 -7.55
CA VAL A 122 0.89 27.28 -6.88
C VAL A 122 1.65 28.17 -7.86
N SER A 123 2.43 27.59 -8.78
CA SER A 123 3.15 28.34 -9.81
C SER A 123 2.21 29.02 -10.82
N GLU A 124 1.17 28.30 -11.27
CA GLU A 124 0.14 28.85 -12.16
C GLU A 124 -0.62 30.00 -11.51
N LEU A 125 -1.03 29.83 -10.24
CA LEU A 125 -1.71 30.88 -9.47
C LEU A 125 -0.84 32.14 -9.31
N ARG A 126 0.48 31.98 -9.11
CA ARG A 126 1.41 33.12 -9.05
C ARG A 126 1.49 33.84 -10.39
N SER A 127 1.62 33.09 -11.49
CA SER A 127 1.63 33.63 -12.85
C SER A 127 0.34 34.40 -13.16
N ALA A 128 -0.82 33.80 -12.89
CA ALA A 128 -2.13 34.44 -13.09
C ALA A 128 -2.28 35.72 -12.25
N ARG A 129 -1.81 35.71 -11.00
CA ARG A 129 -1.79 36.90 -10.14
C ARG A 129 -0.94 38.01 -10.72
N ASP A 130 0.25 37.69 -11.23
CA ASP A 130 1.16 38.69 -11.76
C ASP A 130 0.65 39.26 -13.09
N ASN A 131 0.05 38.43 -13.96
CA ASN A 131 -0.68 38.89 -15.15
C ASN A 131 -1.82 39.85 -14.79
N LEU A 132 -2.60 39.54 -13.75
CA LEU A 132 -3.69 40.42 -13.32
C LEU A 132 -3.18 41.78 -12.82
N LYS A 133 -2.06 41.80 -12.07
CA LYS A 133 -1.42 43.06 -11.67
C LYS A 133 -0.97 43.88 -12.88
N GLN A 134 -0.43 43.23 -13.90
CA GLN A 134 -0.01 43.89 -15.13
C GLN A 134 -1.22 44.51 -15.86
N VAL A 135 -2.31 43.77 -16.03
CA VAL A 135 -3.53 44.29 -16.66
C VAL A 135 -4.10 45.47 -15.88
N ILE A 136 -4.15 45.40 -14.55
CA ILE A 136 -4.59 46.53 -13.71
C ILE A 136 -3.71 47.77 -13.95
N HIS A 137 -2.39 47.58 -14.02
CA HIS A 137 -1.46 48.67 -14.29
C HIS A 137 -1.69 49.29 -15.68
N GLU A 138 -1.84 48.46 -16.72
CA GLU A 138 -2.12 48.88 -18.09
C GLU A 138 -3.46 49.63 -18.19
N CYS A 139 -4.52 49.10 -17.59
CA CYS A 139 -5.82 49.77 -17.50
C CYS A 139 -5.70 51.13 -16.84
N GLY A 140 -4.92 51.24 -15.75
CA GLY A 140 -4.66 52.52 -15.08
C GLY A 140 -3.92 53.52 -15.97
N MET A 141 -2.96 53.06 -16.78
CA MET A 141 -2.25 53.90 -17.76
C MET A 141 -3.18 54.37 -18.89
N LEU A 142 -4.03 53.49 -19.41
CA LEU A 142 -5.01 53.83 -20.45
C LEU A 142 -6.06 54.82 -19.94
N HIS A 143 -6.57 54.64 -18.72
CA HIS A 143 -7.50 55.60 -18.11
C HIS A 143 -6.89 57.00 -18.01
N LYS A 144 -5.63 57.12 -17.59
CA LYS A 144 -4.93 58.42 -17.53
C LYS A 144 -4.84 59.07 -18.91
N ARG A 145 -4.43 58.31 -19.92
CA ARG A 145 -4.34 58.81 -21.32
C ARG A 145 -5.70 59.24 -21.87
N LEU A 146 -6.77 58.51 -21.54
CA LEU A 146 -8.13 58.87 -21.95
C LEU A 146 -8.54 60.23 -21.37
N ILE A 147 -8.29 60.44 -20.08
CA ILE A 147 -8.57 61.72 -19.41
C ILE A 147 -7.76 62.85 -20.05
N GLU A 148 -6.47 62.65 -20.30
CA GLU A 148 -5.60 63.65 -20.96
C GLU A 148 -6.11 64.00 -22.36
N PHE A 149 -6.56 63.00 -23.13
CA PHE A 149 -7.11 63.20 -24.47
C PHE A 149 -8.45 63.94 -24.45
N GLU A 150 -9.37 63.57 -23.56
CA GLU A 150 -10.65 64.27 -23.38
C GLU A 150 -10.43 65.74 -22.99
N LEU A 151 -9.49 66.00 -22.09
CA LEU A 151 -9.15 67.35 -21.64
C LEU A 151 -8.52 68.17 -22.78
N SER A 152 -7.65 67.55 -23.59
CA SER A 152 -7.07 68.17 -24.79
C SER A 152 -8.12 68.48 -25.86
N GLN A 153 -9.08 67.59 -26.09
CA GLN A 153 -10.19 67.83 -27.02
C GLN A 153 -11.07 69.01 -26.57
N LYS A 154 -11.37 69.08 -25.27
CA LYS A 154 -12.16 70.18 -24.71
C LYS A 154 -11.46 71.52 -24.90
N LEU A 155 -10.15 71.56 -24.68
CA LEU A 155 -9.32 72.75 -24.91
C LEU A 155 -9.26 73.15 -26.39
N LEU A 156 -9.26 72.17 -27.29
CA LEU A 156 -9.28 72.40 -28.74
C LEU A 156 -10.64 72.94 -29.22
N ALA A 157 -11.75 72.40 -28.69
CA ALA A 157 -13.11 72.90 -28.96
C ALA A 157 -13.27 74.35 -28.46
N GLU A 158 -12.73 74.66 -27.29
CA GLU A 158 -12.75 76.02 -26.71
C GLU A 158 -11.84 77.00 -27.46
N SER A 159 -10.84 76.51 -28.20
CA SER A 159 -10.00 77.32 -29.09
C SER A 159 -10.61 77.55 -30.49
N GLN A 160 -11.57 76.71 -30.91
CA GLN A 160 -12.33 76.91 -32.15
C GLN A 160 -13.48 77.91 -31.98
N ASP A 161 -13.88 78.22 -30.74
CA ASP A 161 -14.88 79.26 -30.44
C ASP A 161 -14.32 80.70 -30.53
N THR A 162 -13.08 80.87 -31.00
CA THR A 162 -12.48 82.20 -31.26
C THR A 162 -12.11 82.42 -32.73
N GLU A 163 -13.03 82.22 -33.67
CA GLU A 163 -13.13 83.08 -34.88
C GLU A 163 -14.46 82.94 -35.65
N TYR A 164 -15.32 83.97 -35.48
CA TYR A 164 -16.44 84.45 -36.32
C TYR A 164 -17.70 83.58 -36.63
N PRO A 165 -18.92 84.14 -36.49
CA PRO A 165 -20.18 83.41 -36.66
C PRO A 165 -20.70 83.42 -38.11
N GLY A 166 -21.17 82.27 -38.58
CA GLY A 166 -22.01 82.21 -39.77
C GLY A 166 -22.28 80.80 -40.28
N THR A 167 -23.52 80.35 -40.08
CA THR A 167 -24.21 79.25 -40.81
C THR A 167 -24.16 77.85 -40.16
N LEU A 168 -25.24 77.51 -39.44
CA LEU A 168 -25.78 76.15 -39.25
C LEU A 168 -26.25 75.57 -40.61
N PRO A 169 -26.65 74.28 -40.77
CA PRO A 169 -26.72 73.15 -39.81
C PRO A 169 -26.24 71.81 -40.40
N TRP A 170 -25.91 70.79 -39.58
CA TRP A 170 -26.32 69.39 -39.87
C TRP A 170 -26.43 68.56 -38.58
N HIS A 171 -27.66 68.14 -38.27
CA HIS A 171 -27.91 66.92 -37.49
C HIS A 171 -27.65 65.71 -38.39
N LEU A 172 -26.90 64.73 -37.90
CA LEU A 172 -27.05 63.33 -38.34
C LEU A 172 -27.42 62.46 -37.14
N THR A 173 -28.72 62.26 -37.00
CA THR A 173 -29.31 61.01 -36.51
C THR A 173 -28.76 59.83 -37.33
N VAL A 174 -28.09 58.88 -36.67
CA VAL A 174 -27.97 57.50 -37.16
C VAL A 174 -28.44 56.56 -36.05
N LYS A 175 -29.69 56.14 -36.25
CA LYS A 175 -30.40 54.92 -35.80
C LYS A 175 -29.72 53.99 -34.78
N GLU A 176 -30.43 53.80 -33.66
CA GLU A 176 -30.61 52.48 -33.05
C GLU A 176 -31.12 51.49 -34.12
N HIS A 177 -30.40 50.38 -34.30
CA HIS A 177 -30.98 49.14 -34.80
C HIS A 177 -30.84 48.09 -33.70
N ARG A 178 -31.94 47.93 -32.95
CA ARG A 178 -32.22 46.75 -32.15
C ARG A 178 -33.30 45.99 -32.91
N GLU A 179 -32.94 44.94 -33.63
CA GLU A 179 -33.88 43.84 -33.90
C GLU A 179 -33.17 42.56 -34.32
N ALA A 180 -33.77 41.47 -33.86
CA ALA A 180 -33.24 40.11 -33.79
C ALA A 180 -33.12 39.42 -35.15
N LEU A 181 -32.12 38.53 -35.24
CA LEU A 181 -32.12 37.40 -36.14
C LEU A 181 -31.75 36.16 -35.31
N ASP A 182 -32.78 35.57 -34.71
CA ASP A 182 -32.88 34.12 -34.55
C ASP A 182 -32.95 33.51 -35.94
N THR A 183 -31.90 32.83 -36.39
CA THR A 183 -31.97 31.53 -37.08
C THR A 183 -30.56 31.01 -37.34
N ASP A 184 -30.40 29.70 -37.21
CA ASP A 184 -29.21 28.89 -37.50
C ASP A 184 -28.02 28.99 -36.54
N LEU A 185 -28.08 28.19 -35.47
CA LEU A 185 -27.24 26.98 -35.40
C LEU A 185 -27.83 25.96 -34.40
N GLN A 186 -29.02 25.44 -34.72
CA GLN A 186 -29.41 24.10 -34.27
C GLN A 186 -28.84 23.09 -35.27
N ASN A 187 -27.61 22.64 -35.08
CA ASN A 187 -27.19 21.30 -35.52
C ASN A 187 -25.79 20.95 -35.00
N GLU A 188 -25.73 20.39 -33.78
CA GLU A 188 -24.79 19.30 -33.47
C GLU A 188 -25.14 18.57 -32.16
N GLN A 189 -26.44 18.42 -31.87
CA GLN A 189 -26.91 17.38 -30.95
C GLN A 189 -27.30 16.15 -31.75
N TYR A 190 -26.29 15.48 -32.30
CA TYR A 190 -26.44 14.11 -32.74
C TYR A 190 -26.05 13.15 -31.61
N ALA A 191 -27.09 12.42 -31.19
CA ALA A 191 -27.02 11.04 -30.74
C ALA A 191 -26.47 10.78 -29.33
N VAL A 192 -27.32 11.11 -28.34
CA VAL A 192 -27.58 10.16 -27.24
C VAL A 192 -28.15 8.87 -27.86
N SER A 193 -27.27 7.98 -28.30
CA SER A 193 -27.62 6.59 -28.60
C SER A 193 -27.53 5.76 -27.33
N ARG A 194 -28.63 5.79 -26.57
CA ARG A 194 -28.95 4.77 -25.59
C ARG A 194 -29.27 3.47 -26.34
N LYS A 195 -28.29 2.59 -26.50
CA LYS A 195 -28.51 1.17 -26.81
C LYS A 195 -27.93 0.30 -25.72
N LYS A 196 -28.84 -0.38 -25.02
CA LYS A 196 -28.59 -1.54 -24.18
C LYS A 196 -27.84 -2.62 -24.99
N ALA A 197 -26.88 -3.29 -24.37
CA ALA A 197 -26.73 -4.72 -24.52
C ALA A 197 -26.20 -5.34 -23.21
N PRO A 198 -26.65 -6.56 -22.87
CA PRO A 198 -26.41 -7.25 -21.59
C PRO A 198 -25.21 -8.23 -21.67
N MET A 199 -24.95 -8.91 -20.54
CA MET A 199 -24.14 -10.15 -20.30
C MET A 199 -22.95 -9.86 -19.38
N SER A 200 -22.96 -10.30 -18.11
CA SER A 200 -22.59 -11.65 -17.62
C SER A 200 -21.34 -11.46 -16.74
N SER A 201 -21.11 -12.02 -15.57
CA SER A 201 -21.74 -13.01 -14.71
C SER A 201 -21.13 -12.77 -13.33
N ILE A 202 -21.91 -12.73 -12.25
CA ILE A 202 -21.40 -13.12 -10.92
C ILE A 202 -22.36 -14.17 -10.36
N THR A 203 -21.89 -15.40 -10.48
CA THR A 203 -22.34 -16.57 -9.75
C THR A 203 -22.25 -16.27 -8.25
N GLY A 204 -23.41 -16.07 -7.62
CA GLY A 204 -23.53 -16.16 -6.17
C GLY A 204 -23.28 -17.62 -5.75
N MET A 205 -22.26 -17.82 -4.92
CA MET A 205 -22.12 -19.07 -4.17
C MET A 205 -22.95 -18.98 -2.89
N PRO A 206 -23.53 -20.11 -2.45
CA PRO A 206 -24.54 -20.15 -1.40
C PRO A 206 -23.93 -20.04 -0.01
N VAL A 207 -24.59 -19.25 0.84
CA VAL A 207 -24.50 -19.34 2.30
C VAL A 207 -25.01 -20.72 2.74
N SER A 208 -24.16 -21.48 3.42
CA SER A 208 -24.55 -22.65 4.22
C SER A 208 -24.55 -22.28 5.71
N PRO A 209 -25.44 -22.89 6.53
CA PRO A 209 -25.60 -22.53 7.94
C PRO A 209 -24.70 -23.35 8.89
N SER A 210 -24.37 -22.73 10.04
CA SER A 210 -24.09 -23.30 11.37
C SER A 210 -22.76 -24.06 11.57
N PRO A 211 -22.20 -24.16 12.80
CA PRO A 211 -22.83 -24.69 14.03
C PRO A 211 -23.38 -23.64 15.02
#